data_AF-A0A0H1BS04-F1
#
_entry.id   AF-A0A0H1BS04-F1
#
_cell.length_a   1.000
_cell.length_b   1.000
_cell.length_c   1.000
_cell.angle_alpha   90.00
_cell.angle_beta   90.00
_cell.angle_gamma   90.00
#
_symmetry.space_group_name_H-M   'P 1'
#
loop_
_entity.id
_entity.type
_entity.pdbx_description
1 polymer ?
#
loop_
_entity_poly.entity_id
_entity_poly.type
_entity_poly.pdbx_seq_one_letter_code
_entity_poly.pdbx_strand_id
1 'polypeptide(L)'
;MAEKLAAEKLAAAKLAAEKRTESVKQAPSAKTPPRTPSPQKKPPPFPSARTELDDDAYSFRPYDRPRKQPSAPSVFSESSYAPSQSTARTTPPPSRRGPYSTKDPDKVIISGVYVFNNAFMRTPVGQLVSGKGHVTDGLILRITTEGMFVDDDIRGVAQREWDIKAWTMKLVEVWCPQLGTSPPPTRPSPVKTNPFRLSTSYAHKVPSSEESDAYLANLHRSCKNQCRLGAASSGMGPRNGNSKSSIIDDGDLLQSAELRGFHVVRASLRDQEGKKYVFVLQETEAWKVAIGLQRLKKGSQVRALGVCGLPANETNAVLESLGYIAN
;
A
#
# COMPACT_ATOMS: atom_id res chain seq x y z
N MET A 1 20.55 44.10 50.83
CA MET A 1 19.84 44.04 49.51
C MET A 1 19.73 42.62 48.97
N ALA A 2 20.78 41.79 49.00
CA ALA A 2 20.73 40.42 48.49
C ALA A 2 19.85 39.45 49.33
N GLU A 3 19.86 39.59 50.65
CA GLU A 3 19.11 38.70 51.56
C GLU A 3 17.59 38.90 51.49
N LYS A 4 17.14 40.14 51.27
CA LYS A 4 15.72 40.49 51.11
C LYS A 4 15.11 39.87 49.84
N LEU A 5 15.88 39.78 48.76
CA LEU A 5 15.46 39.14 47.51
C LEU A 5 15.41 37.61 47.60
N ALA A 6 16.25 37.00 48.44
CA ALA A 6 16.20 35.56 48.68
C ALA A 6 14.97 35.15 49.51
N ALA A 7 14.61 35.96 50.52
CA ALA A 7 13.41 35.74 51.31
C ALA A 7 12.12 35.88 50.48
N GLU A 8 12.08 36.86 49.56
CA GLU A 8 10.92 37.08 48.69
C GLU A 8 10.71 35.94 47.69
N LYS A 9 11.80 35.38 47.13
CA LYS A 9 11.71 34.21 46.22
C LYS A 9 11.24 32.94 46.93
N LEU A 10 11.64 32.73 48.18
CA LEU A 10 11.15 31.60 48.98
C LEU A 10 9.69 31.75 49.38
N ALA A 11 9.23 32.98 49.65
CA ALA A 11 7.81 33.24 49.92
C ALA A 11 6.94 33.02 48.66
N ALA A 12 7.40 33.45 47.49
CA ALA A 12 6.70 33.24 46.22
C ALA A 12 6.62 31.75 45.83
N ALA A 13 7.67 30.97 46.11
CA ALA A 13 7.68 29.53 45.85
C ALA A 13 6.69 28.76 46.76
N LYS A 14 6.54 29.17 48.02
CA LYS A 14 5.57 28.55 48.95
C LYS A 14 4.13 28.85 48.54
N LEU A 15 3.81 30.09 48.16
CA LEU A 15 2.46 30.44 47.66
C LEU A 15 2.10 29.72 46.34
N ALA A 16 3.08 29.47 45.47
CA ALA A 16 2.86 28.72 44.23
C ALA A 16 2.62 27.21 44.49
N ALA A 17 3.27 26.64 45.51
CA ALA A 17 3.04 25.26 45.92
C ALA A 17 1.66 25.08 46.57
N GLU A 18 1.23 26.04 47.40
CA GLU A 18 -0.07 26.00 48.08
C GLU A 18 -1.24 26.11 47.09
N LYS A 19 -1.13 26.98 46.07
CA LYS A 19 -2.10 27.06 44.96
C LYS A 19 -2.16 25.79 44.10
N ARG A 20 -1.05 25.03 43.99
CA ARG A 20 -1.05 23.71 43.30
C ARG A 20 -1.68 22.61 44.15
N THR A 21 -1.64 22.71 45.48
CA THR A 21 -2.31 21.75 46.37
C THR A 21 -3.81 22.01 46.53
N GLU A 22 -4.28 23.26 46.38
CA GLU A 22 -5.72 23.57 46.33
C GLU A 22 -6.37 23.18 45.00
N SER A 23 -5.65 23.28 43.88
CA SER A 23 -6.16 22.88 42.55
C SER A 23 -6.25 21.36 42.34
N VAL A 24 -5.73 20.54 43.26
CA VAL A 24 -5.84 19.06 43.24
C VAL A 24 -6.94 18.55 44.20
N LYS A 25 -7.56 19.41 45.03
CA LYS A 25 -8.65 19.03 45.96
C LYS A 25 -10.08 19.28 45.45
N GLN A 26 -10.27 19.68 44.19
CA GLN A 26 -11.58 19.68 43.54
C GLN A 26 -11.68 18.57 42.50
N ALA A 27 -11.76 17.33 42.98
CA ALA A 27 -12.32 16.21 42.26
C ALA A 27 -13.66 15.83 42.92
N PRO A 28 -14.82 16.16 42.33
CA PRO A 28 -16.09 15.61 42.82
C PRO A 28 -16.28 14.19 42.28
N SER A 29 -16.36 13.26 43.24
CA SER A 29 -16.84 11.90 43.06
C SER A 29 -18.34 11.87 42.77
N ALA A 30 -18.73 10.97 41.87
CA ALA A 30 -20.03 10.30 41.74
C ALA A 30 -21.33 11.15 41.75
N LYS A 31 -21.91 11.36 40.55
CA LYS A 31 -23.37 11.21 40.32
C LYS A 31 -23.64 10.61 38.94
N THR A 32 -24.00 9.33 38.94
CA THR A 32 -24.70 8.64 37.85
C THR A 32 -25.99 9.40 37.47
N PRO A 33 -26.23 9.71 36.19
CA PRO A 33 -27.55 10.16 35.76
C PRO A 33 -28.51 8.96 35.70
N PRO A 34 -29.80 9.14 36.05
CA PRO A 34 -30.79 8.08 35.99
C PRO A 34 -31.03 7.65 34.54
N ARG A 35 -31.09 6.32 34.34
CA ARG A 35 -31.52 5.67 33.10
C ARG A 35 -32.88 6.21 32.68
N THR A 36 -32.91 6.94 31.58
CA THR A 36 -34.12 7.14 30.79
C THR A 36 -34.46 5.81 30.08
N PRO A 37 -35.74 5.38 30.09
CA PRO A 37 -36.13 4.17 29.40
C PRO A 37 -36.08 4.38 27.89
N SER A 38 -35.47 3.41 27.20
CA SER A 38 -35.40 3.28 25.75
C SER A 38 -36.78 3.47 25.11
N PRO A 39 -36.95 4.36 24.10
CA PRO A 39 -38.10 4.29 23.22
C PRO A 39 -37.91 3.07 22.31
N GLN A 40 -38.83 2.10 22.41
CA GLN A 40 -38.90 0.95 21.52
C GLN A 40 -38.94 1.45 20.07
N LYS A 41 -37.91 1.08 19.28
CA LYS A 41 -37.93 1.20 17.81
C LYS A 41 -39.11 0.39 17.29
N LYS A 42 -40.16 1.07 16.84
CA LYS A 42 -41.15 0.48 15.94
C LYS A 42 -40.46 0.17 14.60
N PRO A 43 -40.64 -1.02 14.01
CA PRO A 43 -40.11 -1.32 12.69
C PRO A 43 -40.77 -0.40 11.63
N PRO A 44 -40.05 0.01 10.58
CA PRO A 44 -40.63 0.79 9.49
C PRO A 44 -41.73 -0.04 8.78
N PRO A 45 -42.84 0.60 8.36
CA PRO A 45 -43.89 -0.10 7.63
C PRO A 45 -43.38 -0.57 6.27
N PHE A 46 -43.61 -1.84 5.97
CA PHE A 46 -43.44 -2.41 4.64
C PHE A 46 -44.30 -1.63 3.63
N PRO A 47 -43.81 -1.33 2.42
CA PRO A 47 -44.66 -0.82 1.35
C PRO A 47 -45.64 -1.93 0.94
N SER A 48 -46.89 -1.76 1.37
CA SER A 48 -48.04 -2.52 0.88
C SER A 48 -48.38 -2.04 -0.53
N ALA A 49 -47.84 -2.69 -1.56
CA ALA A 49 -48.40 -2.60 -2.90
C ALA A 49 -49.74 -3.36 -2.89
N ARG A 50 -50.83 -2.61 -3.03
CA ARG A 50 -52.17 -3.17 -3.21
C ARG A 50 -52.29 -3.74 -4.62
N THR A 51 -52.98 -4.87 -4.66
CA THR A 51 -53.44 -5.68 -5.78
C THR A 51 -54.21 -4.87 -6.83
N GLU A 52 -53.82 -5.01 -8.10
CA GLU A 52 -54.80 -5.08 -9.18
C GLU A 52 -54.94 -6.57 -9.56
N LEU A 53 -56.16 -7.05 -9.34
CA LEU A 53 -56.69 -8.25 -9.94
C LEU A 53 -56.92 -7.92 -11.41
N ASP A 54 -56.29 -8.68 -12.30
CA ASP A 54 -56.90 -8.94 -13.59
C ASP A 54 -56.54 -10.36 -14.03
N ASP A 55 -57.56 -10.94 -14.61
CA ASP A 55 -57.84 -12.35 -14.71
C ASP A 55 -57.02 -13.09 -15.80
N ASP A 56 -57.20 -14.41 -15.76
CA ASP A 56 -57.08 -15.32 -16.89
C ASP A 56 -55.68 -15.78 -17.34
N ALA A 57 -55.22 -16.84 -16.64
CA ALA A 57 -55.11 -18.16 -17.25
C ALA A 57 -54.70 -18.24 -18.74
N TYR A 58 -53.46 -17.86 -19.08
CA TYR A 58 -52.83 -18.29 -20.34
C TYR A 58 -51.87 -19.47 -20.11
N SER A 59 -52.46 -20.64 -19.85
CA SER A 59 -51.80 -21.93 -20.11
C SER A 59 -51.80 -22.17 -21.61
N PHE A 60 -50.71 -21.85 -22.28
CA PHE A 60 -50.54 -22.05 -23.72
C PHE A 60 -50.56 -23.57 -24.03
N ARG A 61 -51.72 -24.10 -24.43
CA ARG A 61 -51.85 -25.47 -24.95
C ARG A 61 -51.58 -25.44 -26.46
N PRO A 62 -50.62 -26.24 -26.97
CA PRO A 62 -50.17 -26.20 -28.37
C PRO A 62 -51.22 -26.44 -29.49
N TYR A 63 -52.51 -26.59 -29.17
CA TYR A 63 -53.57 -26.93 -30.12
C TYR A 63 -54.59 -25.80 -30.36
N ASP A 64 -54.54 -24.67 -29.64
CA ASP A 64 -55.43 -23.52 -29.87
C ASP A 64 -54.89 -22.58 -30.96
N ARG A 65 -54.68 -23.11 -32.18
CA ARG A 65 -54.53 -22.27 -33.37
C ARG A 65 -55.78 -22.33 -34.24
N PRO A 66 -56.38 -21.18 -34.59
CA PRO A 66 -57.55 -21.15 -35.47
C PRO A 66 -57.17 -21.63 -36.88
N ARG A 67 -57.95 -22.59 -37.38
CA ARG A 67 -57.87 -23.17 -38.73
C ARG A 67 -58.33 -22.13 -39.77
N LYS A 68 -57.42 -21.64 -40.62
CA LYS A 68 -57.76 -20.80 -41.79
C LYS A 68 -57.55 -21.58 -43.09
N GLN A 69 -58.58 -21.59 -43.93
CA GLN A 69 -58.55 -22.01 -45.33
C GLN A 69 -58.48 -20.78 -46.28
N PRO A 70 -58.10 -20.96 -47.56
CA PRO A 70 -57.22 -20.04 -48.28
C PRO A 70 -57.93 -19.19 -49.35
N SER A 71 -57.32 -18.07 -49.74
CA SER A 71 -57.49 -17.51 -51.09
C SER A 71 -56.28 -16.66 -51.47
N ALA A 72 -55.82 -16.89 -52.70
CA ALA A 72 -54.56 -16.50 -53.31
C ALA A 72 -54.69 -15.16 -54.08
N PRO A 73 -53.84 -14.86 -55.08
CA PRO A 73 -52.45 -14.41 -54.98
C PRO A 73 -52.25 -13.03 -55.65
N SER A 74 -51.25 -12.26 -55.24
CA SER A 74 -50.71 -11.19 -56.09
C SER A 74 -49.20 -11.32 -56.17
N VAL A 75 -48.81 -11.95 -57.27
CA VAL A 75 -47.56 -11.84 -58.01
C VAL A 75 -46.87 -10.48 -57.83
N PHE A 76 -45.54 -10.54 -57.70
CA PHE A 76 -44.56 -9.46 -57.54
C PHE A 76 -44.34 -8.94 -56.12
N SER A 77 -43.47 -9.64 -55.39
CA SER A 77 -42.51 -8.98 -54.52
C SER A 77 -41.19 -9.71 -54.66
N GLU A 78 -40.23 -8.97 -55.22
CA GLU A 78 -38.85 -9.38 -55.42
C GLU A 78 -38.27 -10.02 -54.16
N SER A 79 -37.46 -11.04 -54.40
CA SER A 79 -36.59 -11.71 -53.44
C SER A 79 -35.91 -10.72 -52.48
N SER A 80 -36.53 -10.47 -51.34
CA SER A 80 -35.83 -9.94 -50.16
C SER A 80 -35.23 -11.14 -49.42
N TYR A 81 -34.22 -11.72 -50.03
CA TYR A 81 -33.27 -12.59 -49.35
C TYR A 81 -32.58 -11.70 -48.30
N ALA A 82 -33.14 -11.64 -47.09
CA ALA A 82 -32.41 -11.09 -45.95
C ALA A 82 -31.35 -12.13 -45.60
N PRO A 83 -30.06 -11.91 -45.92
CA PRO A 83 -29.04 -12.87 -45.60
C PRO A 83 -29.04 -13.01 -44.08
N SER A 84 -29.30 -14.21 -43.57
CA SER A 84 -29.05 -14.51 -42.16
C SER A 84 -27.57 -14.29 -41.93
N GLN A 85 -27.22 -13.12 -41.40
CA GLN A 85 -25.88 -12.84 -40.95
C GLN A 85 -25.55 -13.92 -39.93
N SER A 86 -24.69 -14.84 -40.35
CA SER A 86 -24.00 -15.75 -39.46
C SER A 86 -23.39 -14.87 -38.36
N THR A 87 -23.89 -14.96 -37.13
CA THR A 87 -23.19 -14.43 -35.96
C THR A 87 -21.98 -15.31 -35.75
N ALA A 88 -21.00 -15.13 -36.64
CA ALA A 88 -19.67 -15.67 -36.51
C ALA A 88 -19.26 -15.42 -35.07
N ARG A 89 -18.77 -16.47 -34.41
CA ARG A 89 -18.23 -16.42 -33.06
C ARG A 89 -17.13 -15.35 -33.05
N THR A 90 -17.51 -14.10 -32.81
CA THR A 90 -16.60 -12.97 -32.68
C THR A 90 -15.92 -13.18 -31.35
N THR A 91 -14.81 -13.91 -31.38
CA THR A 91 -13.79 -13.70 -30.36
C THR A 91 -13.43 -12.22 -30.47
N PRO A 92 -13.67 -11.39 -29.43
CA PRO A 92 -13.26 -10.01 -29.45
C PRO A 92 -11.78 -9.97 -29.83
N PRO A 93 -11.34 -9.05 -30.70
CA PRO A 93 -9.94 -8.95 -31.03
C PRO A 93 -9.13 -8.87 -29.74
N PRO A 94 -8.05 -9.67 -29.59
CA PRO A 94 -7.24 -9.68 -28.37
C PRO A 94 -6.84 -8.23 -28.08
N SER A 95 -7.10 -7.79 -26.85
CA SER A 95 -6.85 -6.41 -26.44
C SER A 95 -5.38 -6.10 -26.70
N ARG A 96 -5.12 -5.19 -27.64
CA ARG A 96 -3.78 -4.61 -27.89
C ARG A 96 -3.33 -3.69 -26.74
N ARG A 97 -3.91 -3.86 -25.56
CA ARG A 97 -3.53 -3.08 -24.39
C ARG A 97 -2.25 -3.71 -23.88
N GLY A 98 -1.13 -3.05 -24.15
CA GLY A 98 0.13 -3.38 -23.49
C GLY A 98 0.00 -3.26 -21.96
N PRO A 99 1.03 -3.67 -21.21
CA PRO A 99 1.03 -3.57 -19.76
C PRO A 99 0.59 -2.17 -19.30
N TYR A 100 -0.28 -2.12 -18.29
CA TYR A 100 -0.73 -0.85 -17.74
C TYR A 100 0.45 0.05 -17.36
N SER A 101 0.36 1.31 -17.75
CA SER A 101 1.35 2.34 -17.44
C SER A 101 0.65 3.67 -17.17
N THR A 102 1.14 4.42 -16.19
CA THR A 102 0.61 5.73 -15.82
C THR A 102 1.70 6.77 -15.69
N LYS A 103 1.39 7.99 -16.13
CA LYS A 103 2.25 9.17 -16.02
C LYS A 103 2.13 9.84 -14.64
N ASP A 104 1.10 9.48 -13.87
CA ASP A 104 0.84 10.10 -12.58
C ASP A 104 1.93 9.70 -11.57
N PRO A 105 2.58 10.67 -10.90
CA PRO A 105 3.60 10.37 -9.90
C PRO A 105 3.03 9.82 -8.59
N ASP A 106 1.73 10.04 -8.34
CA ASP A 106 1.03 9.59 -7.13
C ASP A 106 0.54 8.13 -7.22
N LYS A 107 0.54 7.56 -8.43
CA LYS A 107 0.15 6.18 -8.70
C LYS A 107 1.41 5.35 -8.93
N VAL A 108 1.74 4.53 -7.94
CA VAL A 108 2.87 3.59 -8.00
C VAL A 108 2.35 2.25 -8.50
N ILE A 109 2.82 1.77 -9.64
CA ILE A 109 2.40 0.45 -10.14
C ILE A 109 3.08 -0.63 -9.31
N ILE A 110 2.31 -1.60 -8.82
CA ILE A 110 2.80 -2.69 -7.97
C ILE A 110 2.53 -4.05 -8.60
N SER A 111 3.46 -4.99 -8.41
CA SER A 111 3.31 -6.38 -8.85
C SER A 111 2.43 -7.17 -7.89
N GLY A 112 2.47 -6.86 -6.60
CA GLY A 112 1.59 -7.44 -5.61
C GLY A 112 1.74 -6.87 -4.22
N VAL A 113 0.75 -7.16 -3.37
CA VAL A 113 0.71 -6.87 -1.94
C VAL A 113 0.58 -8.17 -1.18
N TYR A 114 1.35 -8.30 -0.12
CA TYR A 114 1.42 -9.49 0.71
C TYR A 114 1.32 -9.11 2.18
N VAL A 115 0.52 -9.84 2.95
CA VAL A 115 0.43 -9.67 4.40
C VAL A 115 1.15 -10.80 5.07
N PHE A 116 2.10 -10.47 5.95
CA PHE A 116 2.80 -11.41 6.81
C PHE A 116 2.42 -11.16 8.27
N ASN A 117 2.47 -12.22 9.06
CA ASN A 117 2.37 -12.17 10.51
C ASN A 117 3.71 -12.63 11.09
N ASN A 118 4.02 -12.19 12.31
CA ASN A 118 5.21 -12.62 13.04
C ASN A 118 5.28 -14.15 13.25
N ALA A 119 4.12 -14.83 13.34
CA ALA A 119 4.06 -16.28 13.47
C ALA A 119 4.48 -17.04 12.19
N PHE A 120 4.24 -16.45 11.02
CA PHE A 120 4.48 -17.07 9.71
C PHE A 120 5.23 -16.10 8.81
N MET A 121 6.55 -16.03 8.98
CA MET A 121 7.39 -15.07 8.24
C MET A 121 7.74 -15.51 6.82
N ARG A 122 7.60 -16.80 6.49
CA ARG A 122 7.92 -17.36 5.16
C ARG A 122 6.71 -17.48 4.24
N THR A 123 5.51 -17.53 4.80
CA THR A 123 4.27 -17.72 4.04
C THR A 123 3.35 -16.54 4.28
N PRO A 124 2.95 -15.79 3.24
CA PRO A 124 2.01 -14.70 3.40
C PRO A 124 0.65 -15.24 3.86
N VAL A 125 0.04 -14.57 4.83
CA VAL A 125 -1.32 -14.82 5.34
C VAL A 125 -2.37 -14.44 4.30
N GLY A 126 -2.08 -13.42 3.50
CA GLY A 126 -2.90 -13.01 2.37
C GLY A 126 -2.02 -12.44 1.27
N GLN A 127 -2.47 -12.57 0.02
CA GLN A 127 -1.82 -11.96 -1.13
C GLN A 127 -2.82 -11.39 -2.13
N LEU A 128 -2.44 -10.28 -2.76
CA LEU A 128 -3.11 -9.68 -3.90
C LEU A 128 -2.06 -9.44 -4.99
N VAL A 129 -2.17 -10.14 -6.11
CA VAL A 129 -1.15 -10.11 -7.16
C VAL A 129 -1.75 -9.54 -8.44
N SER A 130 -1.04 -8.61 -9.06
CA SER A 130 -1.42 -7.98 -10.32
C SER A 130 -1.63 -9.03 -11.42
N GLY A 131 -2.72 -8.90 -12.18
CA GLY A 131 -3.07 -9.82 -13.27
C GLY A 131 -3.53 -11.22 -12.85
N LYS A 132 -3.75 -11.49 -11.55
CA LYS A 132 -4.26 -12.78 -11.06
C LYS A 132 -5.68 -12.67 -10.52
N GLY A 133 -6.49 -13.68 -10.83
CA GLY A 133 -7.86 -13.78 -10.32
C GLY A 133 -8.74 -12.62 -10.80
N HIS A 134 -9.25 -11.83 -9.87
CA HIS A 134 -10.09 -10.65 -10.16
C HIS A 134 -9.28 -9.34 -10.21
N VAL A 135 -7.96 -9.39 -10.10
CA VAL A 135 -7.09 -8.21 -10.10
C VAL A 135 -6.54 -8.02 -11.51
N THR A 136 -6.68 -6.83 -12.07
CA THR A 136 -6.08 -6.51 -13.37
C THR A 136 -4.58 -6.24 -13.26
N ASP A 137 -3.93 -6.01 -14.39
CA ASP A 137 -2.53 -5.56 -14.46
C ASP A 137 -2.32 -4.12 -13.94
N GLY A 138 -3.41 -3.39 -13.65
CA GLY A 138 -3.41 -2.01 -13.17
C GLY A 138 -3.47 -1.85 -11.66
N LEU A 139 -2.89 -2.80 -10.92
CA LEU A 139 -2.79 -2.69 -9.47
C LEU A 139 -1.83 -1.55 -9.09
N ILE A 140 -2.33 -0.56 -8.37
CA ILE A 140 -1.59 0.62 -7.96
C ILE A 140 -1.58 0.80 -6.44
N LEU A 141 -0.53 1.45 -5.97
CA LEU A 141 -0.35 1.92 -4.62
C LEU A 141 -0.31 3.45 -4.62
N ARG A 142 -1.20 4.07 -3.84
CA ARG A 142 -1.23 5.53 -3.61
C ARG A 142 -0.78 5.83 -2.19
N ILE A 143 0.35 6.50 -2.05
CA ILE A 143 0.89 6.89 -0.74
C ILE A 143 0.54 8.35 -0.46
N THR A 144 -0.42 8.61 0.41
CA THR A 144 -0.90 9.97 0.74
C THR A 144 -0.55 10.34 2.18
N THR A 145 -1.00 11.50 2.66
CA THR A 145 -0.84 11.91 4.07
C THR A 145 -1.69 11.09 5.04
N GLU A 146 -2.73 10.41 4.54
CA GLU A 146 -3.66 9.62 5.36
C GLU A 146 -3.22 8.16 5.50
N GLY A 147 -2.36 7.66 4.60
CA GLY A 147 -1.98 6.27 4.55
C GLY A 147 -1.46 5.80 3.19
N MET A 148 -1.38 4.49 3.05
CA MET A 148 -1.05 3.78 1.81
C MET A 148 -2.31 3.05 1.34
N PHE A 149 -2.79 3.38 0.15
CA PHE A 149 -4.06 2.89 -0.39
C PHE A 149 -3.81 2.04 -1.63
N VAL A 150 -4.52 0.94 -1.77
CA VAL A 150 -4.36 0.01 -2.89
C VAL A 150 -5.61 0.05 -3.75
N ASP A 151 -5.43 0.18 -5.05
CA ASP A 151 -6.55 0.25 -5.99
C ASP A 151 -6.23 -0.51 -7.27
N ASP A 152 -7.28 -0.98 -7.94
CA ASP A 152 -7.23 -1.42 -9.32
C ASP A 152 -7.66 -0.24 -10.21
N ASP A 153 -6.70 0.44 -10.84
CA ASP A 153 -6.97 1.68 -11.61
C ASP A 153 -7.76 1.41 -12.90
N ILE A 154 -7.65 0.19 -13.46
CA ILE A 154 -8.35 -0.18 -14.69
C ILE A 154 -9.82 -0.41 -14.39
N ARG A 155 -10.12 -1.11 -13.29
CA ARG A 155 -11.49 -1.37 -12.86
C ARG A 155 -12.09 -0.20 -12.08
N GLY A 156 -11.27 0.73 -11.61
CA GLY A 156 -11.69 1.81 -10.70
C GLY A 156 -12.14 1.29 -9.33
N VAL A 157 -11.65 0.11 -8.91
CA VAL A 157 -12.07 -0.55 -7.66
C VAL A 157 -11.01 -0.33 -6.59
N ALA A 158 -11.40 0.33 -5.50
CA ALA A 158 -10.56 0.47 -4.33
C ALA A 158 -10.49 -0.86 -3.56
N GLN A 159 -9.27 -1.36 -3.36
CA GLN A 159 -8.99 -2.61 -2.65
C GLN A 159 -8.84 -2.34 -1.15
N ARG A 160 -9.91 -1.81 -0.54
CA ARG A 160 -9.90 -1.22 0.82
C ARG A 160 -9.41 -2.14 1.94
N GLU A 161 -9.53 -3.45 1.74
CA GLU A 161 -9.02 -4.46 2.68
C GLU A 161 -7.48 -4.48 2.77
N TRP A 162 -6.80 -3.91 1.77
CA TRP A 162 -5.34 -3.78 1.68
C TRP A 162 -4.85 -2.39 2.10
N ASP A 163 -5.74 -1.46 2.40
CA ASP A 163 -5.39 -0.10 2.78
C ASP A 163 -4.75 -0.05 4.17
N ILE A 164 -3.69 0.73 4.29
CA ILE A 164 -2.97 0.97 5.53
C ILE A 164 -3.12 2.43 5.93
N LYS A 165 -3.67 2.67 7.12
CA LYS A 165 -3.85 4.04 7.63
C LYS A 165 -2.58 4.54 8.31
N ALA A 166 -2.22 5.80 8.10
CA ALA A 166 -1.01 6.42 8.63
C ALA A 166 -0.87 6.29 10.16
N TRP A 167 -1.98 6.40 10.89
CA TRP A 167 -1.97 6.34 12.36
C TRP A 167 -1.73 4.92 12.91
N THR A 168 -1.88 3.86 12.10
CA THR A 168 -1.57 2.48 12.50
C THR A 168 -0.12 2.10 12.20
N MET A 169 0.61 2.92 11.43
CA MET A 169 1.97 2.59 10.99
C MET A 169 3.01 2.84 12.08
N LYS A 170 3.97 1.93 12.19
CA LYS A 170 5.12 2.01 13.10
C LYS A 170 6.42 2.32 12.34
N LEU A 171 6.69 1.55 11.30
CA LEU A 171 7.94 1.56 10.57
C LEU A 171 7.66 1.22 9.10
N VAL A 172 8.31 1.94 8.18
CA VAL A 172 8.38 1.56 6.77
C VAL A 172 9.83 1.28 6.41
N GLU A 173 10.08 0.09 5.91
CA GLU A 173 11.39 -0.33 5.44
C GLU A 173 11.34 -0.41 3.92
N VAL A 174 12.34 0.13 3.25
CA VAL A 174 12.41 0.13 1.79
C VAL A 174 13.71 -0.52 1.36
N TRP A 175 13.61 -1.52 0.50
CA TRP A 175 14.76 -2.06 -0.20
C TRP A 175 14.85 -1.45 -1.60
N CYS A 176 16.05 -0.97 -1.93
CA CYS A 176 16.43 -0.49 -3.24
C CYS A 176 17.74 -1.19 -3.61
N PRO A 177 17.83 -1.89 -4.75
CA PRO A 177 19.04 -2.60 -5.16
C PRO A 177 20.26 -1.67 -5.23
N GLN A 178 20.11 -0.46 -5.76
CA GLN A 178 21.23 0.49 -5.92
C GLN A 178 21.75 1.04 -4.57
N LEU A 179 20.87 1.20 -3.58
CA LEU A 179 21.27 1.60 -2.22
C LEU A 179 21.80 0.41 -1.41
N GLY A 180 21.30 -0.80 -1.66
CA GLY A 180 21.74 -2.02 -0.99
C GLY A 180 23.12 -2.50 -1.46
N THR A 181 23.49 -2.20 -2.71
CA THR A 181 24.82 -2.49 -3.27
C THR A 181 25.90 -1.48 -2.84
N SER A 182 25.51 -0.33 -2.28
CA SER A 182 26.47 0.58 -1.65
C SER A 182 26.48 0.30 -0.14
N PRO A 183 27.56 -0.28 0.43
CA PRO A 183 27.71 -0.22 1.88
C PRO A 183 27.64 1.25 2.31
N PRO A 184 27.02 1.57 3.47
CA PRO A 184 27.08 2.93 3.98
C PRO A 184 28.55 3.36 3.99
N PRO A 185 28.89 4.58 3.53
CA PRO A 185 30.27 5.04 3.57
C PRO A 185 30.72 4.93 5.03
N THR A 186 31.63 3.99 5.28
CA THR A 186 32.35 3.85 6.55
C THR A 186 33.17 5.10 6.74
N ARG A 187 32.55 6.12 7.32
CA ARG A 187 33.25 7.16 8.06
C ARG A 187 32.40 7.49 9.28
N PRO A 188 32.45 6.67 10.34
CA PRO A 188 32.22 7.23 11.66
C PRO A 188 33.35 8.25 11.88
N SER A 189 32.98 9.52 12.02
CA SER A 189 33.82 10.44 12.78
C SER A 189 34.14 9.78 14.13
N PRO A 190 35.34 9.97 14.70
CA PRO A 190 35.74 9.30 15.94
C PRO A 190 34.97 9.91 17.12
N VAL A 191 33.70 9.52 17.27
CA VAL A 191 32.94 9.81 18.48
C VAL A 191 33.32 8.72 19.48
N LYS A 192 34.03 9.12 20.53
CA LYS A 192 34.49 8.29 21.65
C LYS A 192 33.42 7.26 22.03
N THR A 193 33.67 6.01 21.64
CA THR A 193 32.73 4.91 21.82
C THR A 193 32.90 4.35 23.22
N ASN A 194 31.89 4.50 24.07
CA ASN A 194 31.88 3.89 25.39
C ASN A 194 31.74 2.36 25.24
N PRO A 195 32.64 1.53 25.81
CA PRO A 195 32.74 0.10 25.56
C PRO A 195 31.63 -0.76 26.19
N PHE A 196 30.64 -0.14 26.85
CA PHE A 196 29.50 -0.83 27.47
C PHE A 196 28.21 -0.82 26.63
N ARG A 197 28.26 -0.34 25.37
CA ARG A 197 27.13 -0.50 24.43
C ARG A 197 27.41 -1.62 23.45
N LEU A 198 27.35 -2.84 23.95
CA LEU A 198 27.32 -4.04 23.11
C LEU A 198 26.05 -4.03 22.26
N SER A 199 26.23 -3.92 20.95
CA SER A 199 25.42 -4.51 19.88
C SER A 199 23.96 -4.84 20.24
N THR A 200 23.07 -3.86 20.06
CA THR A 200 21.67 -4.15 19.75
C THR A 200 21.49 -3.94 18.26
N SER A 201 21.08 -5.01 17.60
CA SER A 201 20.75 -5.15 16.19
C SER A 201 20.06 -3.89 15.65
N TYR A 202 20.60 -3.34 14.56
CA TYR A 202 20.03 -2.23 13.80
C TYR A 202 18.56 -2.48 13.36
N ALA A 203 18.09 -3.73 13.42
CA ALA A 203 16.78 -4.19 12.99
C ALA A 203 15.58 -3.78 13.87
N HIS A 204 15.79 -3.21 15.07
CA HIS A 204 14.68 -2.90 15.98
C HIS A 204 14.64 -1.48 16.54
N LYS A 205 15.61 -0.62 16.20
CA LYS A 205 15.56 0.79 16.61
C LYS A 205 14.79 1.57 15.57
N VAL A 206 13.64 2.12 15.95
CA VAL A 206 12.91 3.07 15.09
C VAL A 206 13.86 4.25 14.81
N PRO A 207 14.20 4.53 13.54
CA PRO A 207 15.11 5.60 13.18
C PRO A 207 14.56 6.95 13.64
N SER A 208 15.45 7.90 13.93
CA SER A 208 15.04 9.26 14.27
C SER A 208 14.36 9.93 13.07
N SER A 209 13.65 11.03 13.30
CA SER A 209 13.00 11.75 12.19
C SER A 209 14.04 12.25 11.19
N GLU A 210 15.13 12.85 11.65
CA GLU A 210 16.18 13.39 10.79
C GLU A 210 16.86 12.29 9.98
N GLU A 211 17.18 11.15 10.60
CA GLU A 211 17.74 9.97 9.92
C GLU A 211 16.80 9.46 8.81
N SER A 212 15.50 9.40 9.11
CA SER A 212 14.49 8.95 8.15
C SER A 212 14.35 9.92 6.96
N ASP A 213 14.43 11.24 7.21
CA ASP A 213 14.34 12.25 6.15
C ASP A 213 15.58 12.24 5.25
N ALA A 214 16.77 12.10 5.84
CA ALA A 214 18.02 11.93 5.11
C ALA A 214 18.01 10.65 4.25
N TYR A 215 17.51 9.54 4.82
CA TYR A 215 17.33 8.29 4.08
C TYR A 215 16.40 8.47 2.88
N LEU A 216 15.23 9.09 3.07
CA LEU A 216 14.27 9.34 1.99
C LEU A 216 14.82 10.27 0.90
N ALA A 217 15.62 11.27 1.26
CA ALA A 217 16.27 12.14 0.28
C ALA A 217 17.29 11.37 -0.59
N ASN A 218 18.07 10.48 0.03
CA ASN A 218 19.02 9.61 -0.68
C ASN A 218 18.32 8.57 -1.55
N LEU A 219 17.24 7.95 -1.04
CA LEU A 219 16.39 7.03 -1.79
C LEU A 219 15.78 7.71 -3.01
N HIS A 220 15.19 8.89 -2.86
CA HIS A 220 14.62 9.63 -3.98
C HIS A 220 15.67 9.93 -5.05
N ARG A 221 16.86 10.42 -4.65
CA ARG A 221 17.96 10.71 -5.58
C ARG A 221 18.40 9.46 -6.35
N SER A 222 18.62 8.35 -5.66
CA SER A 222 19.12 7.11 -6.24
C SER A 222 18.07 6.48 -7.16
N CYS A 223 16.81 6.36 -6.68
CA CYS A 223 15.76 5.77 -7.48
C CYS A 223 15.40 6.61 -8.72
N LYS A 224 15.44 7.95 -8.61
CA LYS A 224 15.11 8.84 -9.73
C LYS A 224 16.18 8.84 -10.83
N ASN A 225 17.46 8.71 -10.45
CA ASN A 225 18.58 8.86 -11.38
C ASN A 225 19.15 7.52 -11.88
N GLN A 226 19.06 6.45 -11.08
CA GLN A 226 19.65 5.15 -11.41
C GLN A 226 18.54 4.12 -11.68
N CYS A 227 17.64 3.89 -10.71
CA CYS A 227 16.61 2.85 -10.83
C CYS A 227 15.60 3.14 -11.94
N ARG A 228 15.17 4.40 -12.11
CA ARG A 228 14.20 4.79 -13.13
C ARG A 228 14.67 4.50 -14.56
N LEU A 229 15.99 4.50 -14.78
CA LEU A 229 16.58 4.21 -16.10
C LEU A 229 16.68 2.71 -16.39
N GLY A 230 16.27 1.87 -15.44
CA GLY A 230 16.30 0.41 -15.52
C GLY A 230 17.72 -0.16 -15.41
N ALA A 231 17.82 -1.37 -14.87
CA ALA A 231 19.04 -2.18 -14.83
C ALA A 231 19.66 -2.43 -16.21
N ALA A 232 18.91 -2.23 -17.31
CA ALA A 232 19.43 -2.23 -18.68
C ALA A 232 20.42 -1.08 -18.96
N SER A 233 20.40 0.00 -18.17
CA SER A 233 21.45 1.04 -18.17
C SER A 233 22.67 0.67 -17.31
N SER A 234 22.56 -0.41 -16.53
CA SER A 234 23.66 -1.05 -15.78
C SER A 234 24.16 -2.33 -16.47
N GLY A 235 23.87 -2.48 -17.76
CA GLY A 235 24.71 -3.29 -18.63
C GLY A 235 26.02 -2.55 -18.83
N MET A 236 27.13 -3.24 -18.63
CA MET A 236 28.47 -2.85 -19.09
C MET A 236 28.41 -2.08 -20.43
N GLY A 237 28.37 -0.75 -20.37
CA GLY A 237 29.00 0.11 -21.36
C GLY A 237 30.46 0.30 -20.92
N PRO A 238 31.43 0.40 -21.85
CA PRO A 238 32.84 0.47 -21.48
C PRO A 238 33.03 1.67 -20.56
N ARG A 239 33.33 1.39 -19.28
CA ARG A 239 33.84 2.41 -18.37
C ARG A 239 35.10 2.95 -19.02
N ASN A 240 34.99 4.17 -19.55
CA ASN A 240 36.13 4.92 -20.03
C ASN A 240 37.20 4.89 -18.93
N GLY A 241 38.40 4.45 -19.32
CA GLY A 241 39.39 3.91 -18.41
C GLY A 241 39.81 4.89 -17.31
N ASN A 242 39.86 4.40 -16.07
CA ASN A 242 41.01 4.50 -15.16
C ASN A 242 40.54 4.26 -13.72
N SER A 243 40.37 2.99 -13.33
CA SER A 243 40.32 2.61 -11.91
C SER A 243 40.78 1.17 -11.78
N LYS A 244 42.05 0.98 -11.38
CA LYS A 244 42.56 -0.29 -10.85
C LYS A 244 41.84 -0.60 -9.53
N SER A 245 41.71 -1.89 -9.22
CA SER A 245 41.13 -2.49 -7.99
C SER A 245 39.62 -2.77 -8.09
N SER A 246 39.09 -3.97 -7.86
CA SER A 246 39.59 -5.19 -7.24
C SER A 246 38.82 -6.38 -7.84
N ILE A 247 39.44 -7.56 -7.84
CA ILE A 247 38.77 -8.86 -7.99
C ILE A 247 37.61 -8.90 -6.98
N ILE A 248 36.36 -8.88 -7.46
CA ILE A 248 35.16 -9.11 -6.66
C ILE A 248 34.48 -10.33 -7.28
N ASP A 249 34.13 -11.26 -6.42
CA ASP A 249 33.55 -12.58 -6.66
C ASP A 249 32.35 -12.53 -7.63
N ASP A 250 32.43 -13.23 -8.77
CA ASP A 250 31.41 -13.29 -9.83
C ASP A 250 30.04 -13.83 -9.35
N GLY A 251 29.96 -14.44 -8.15
CA GLY A 251 28.72 -14.99 -7.58
C GLY A 251 27.73 -13.94 -7.05
N ASP A 252 28.21 -12.83 -6.47
CA ASP A 252 27.35 -11.80 -5.85
C ASP A 252 26.69 -10.87 -6.89
N LEU A 253 27.31 -10.76 -8.07
CA LEU A 253 26.83 -9.90 -9.16
C LEU A 253 25.62 -10.52 -9.90
N LEU A 254 25.55 -11.84 -9.97
CA LEU A 254 24.42 -12.59 -10.52
C LEU A 254 23.19 -12.53 -9.61
N GLN A 255 23.37 -12.76 -8.30
CA GLN A 255 22.29 -12.65 -7.31
C GLN A 255 21.72 -11.22 -7.26
N SER A 256 22.61 -10.22 -7.32
CA SER A 256 22.23 -8.81 -7.42
C SER A 256 21.54 -8.45 -8.74
N ALA A 257 21.81 -9.18 -9.83
CA ALA A 257 21.21 -8.94 -11.14
C ALA A 257 19.77 -9.47 -11.25
N GLU A 258 19.43 -10.56 -10.57
CA GLU A 258 18.05 -11.08 -10.51
C GLU A 258 17.16 -10.20 -9.62
N LEU A 259 17.76 -9.68 -8.54
CA LEU A 259 17.16 -8.68 -7.66
C LEU A 259 16.96 -7.31 -8.32
N ARG A 260 17.78 -6.98 -9.34
CA ARG A 260 17.86 -5.66 -9.98
C ARG A 260 16.57 -5.18 -10.66
N GLY A 261 15.54 -6.01 -10.80
CA GLY A 261 14.26 -5.62 -11.41
C GLY A 261 13.20 -5.10 -10.43
N PHE A 262 13.34 -5.39 -9.13
CA PHE A 262 12.30 -5.14 -8.14
C PHE A 262 12.75 -4.17 -7.06
N HIS A 263 11.78 -3.59 -6.36
CA HIS A 263 11.94 -2.91 -5.09
C HIS A 263 10.91 -3.46 -4.13
N VAL A 264 11.23 -3.43 -2.84
CA VAL A 264 10.36 -3.97 -1.80
C VAL A 264 10.10 -2.89 -0.77
N VAL A 265 8.84 -2.67 -0.45
CA VAL A 265 8.42 -1.77 0.63
C VAL A 265 7.70 -2.60 1.67
N ARG A 266 8.19 -2.60 2.90
CA ARG A 266 7.59 -3.31 4.04
C ARG A 266 7.05 -2.29 5.04
N ALA A 267 5.75 -2.27 5.26
CA ALA A 267 5.09 -1.46 6.26
C ALA A 267 4.71 -2.32 7.48
N SER A 268 5.26 -2.00 8.65
CA SER A 268 4.93 -2.64 9.91
C SER A 268 3.89 -1.83 10.68
N LEU A 269 2.83 -2.50 11.15
CA LEU A 269 1.76 -1.86 11.93
C LEU A 269 2.01 -1.93 13.44
N ARG A 270 1.26 -1.12 14.20
CA ARG A 270 1.27 -1.08 15.67
C ARG A 270 0.36 -2.12 16.32
N ASP A 271 -0.20 -3.04 15.53
CA ASP A 271 -1.18 -4.01 15.99
C ASP A 271 -0.54 -5.12 16.84
N GLN A 272 -1.34 -5.72 17.72
CA GLN A 272 -0.92 -6.83 18.58
C GLN A 272 -0.48 -8.06 17.76
N GLU A 273 -1.05 -8.24 16.58
CA GLU A 273 -0.74 -9.34 15.66
C GLU A 273 0.58 -9.13 14.89
N GLY A 274 1.20 -7.95 14.99
CA GLY A 274 2.47 -7.67 14.32
C GLY A 274 2.39 -7.80 12.79
N LYS A 275 1.25 -7.41 12.19
CA LYS A 275 1.05 -7.48 10.74
C LYS A 275 2.08 -6.62 10.00
N LYS A 276 2.65 -7.20 8.95
CA LYS A 276 3.58 -6.55 8.03
C LYS A 276 3.02 -6.65 6.62
N TYR A 277 2.85 -5.51 5.97
CA TYR A 277 2.45 -5.46 4.57
C TYR A 277 3.70 -5.29 3.73
N VAL A 278 3.86 -6.14 2.71
CA VAL A 278 4.98 -6.12 1.78
C VAL A 278 4.44 -5.82 0.39
N PHE A 279 4.93 -4.75 -0.20
CA PHE A 279 4.63 -4.32 -1.56
C PHE A 279 5.84 -4.62 -2.43
N VAL A 280 5.62 -5.34 -3.54
CA VAL A 280 6.64 -5.58 -4.56
C VAL A 280 6.33 -4.66 -5.74
N LEU A 281 7.31 -3.86 -6.14
CA LEU A 281 7.19 -2.87 -7.21
C LEU A 281 8.34 -3.03 -8.21
N GLN A 282 8.10 -2.56 -9.43
CA GLN A 282 9.14 -2.52 -10.47
C GLN A 282 10.12 -1.37 -10.22
N GLU A 283 11.33 -1.54 -10.73
CA GLU A 283 12.43 -0.57 -10.60
C GLU A 283 12.06 0.85 -11.06
N THR A 284 11.25 0.96 -12.11
CA THR A 284 10.83 2.24 -12.72
C THR A 284 9.89 3.06 -11.84
N GLU A 285 9.22 2.42 -10.88
CA GLU A 285 8.20 3.01 -10.02
C GLU A 285 8.74 3.41 -8.65
N ALA A 286 9.93 2.94 -8.29
CA ALA A 286 10.53 3.12 -6.96
C ALA A 286 10.72 4.58 -6.55
N TRP A 287 11.04 5.47 -7.50
CA TRP A 287 11.24 6.90 -7.19
C TRP A 287 9.95 7.57 -6.69
N LYS A 288 8.78 7.09 -7.14
CA LYS A 288 7.46 7.59 -6.69
C LYS A 288 7.22 7.24 -5.22
N VAL A 289 7.67 6.06 -4.78
CA VAL A 289 7.58 5.63 -3.37
C VAL A 289 8.31 6.61 -2.46
N ALA A 290 9.52 7.03 -2.82
CA ALA A 290 10.30 7.95 -2.00
C ALA A 290 9.56 9.30 -1.79
N ILE A 291 8.96 9.85 -2.86
CA ILE A 291 8.16 11.08 -2.79
C ILE A 291 6.90 10.86 -1.94
N GLY A 292 6.21 9.74 -2.16
CA GLY A 292 5.02 9.36 -1.40
C GLY A 292 5.30 9.26 0.10
N LEU A 293 6.40 8.62 0.49
CA LEU A 293 6.80 8.48 1.90
C LEU A 293 7.22 9.81 2.53
N GLN A 294 7.89 10.70 1.78
CA GLN A 294 8.17 12.06 2.25
C GLN A 294 6.88 12.84 2.55
N ARG A 295 5.85 12.68 1.70
CA ARG A 295 4.53 13.29 1.93
C ARG A 295 3.82 12.65 3.11
N LEU A 296 3.76 11.32 3.17
CA LEU A 296 3.11 10.57 4.25
C LEU A 296 3.67 10.99 5.62
N LYS A 297 5.00 11.03 5.76
CA LYS A 297 5.66 11.36 7.02
C LYS A 297 5.39 12.79 7.50
N LYS A 298 5.17 13.73 6.57
CA LYS A 298 4.75 15.11 6.88
C LYS A 298 3.25 15.24 7.16
N GLY A 299 2.48 14.17 7.04
CA GLY A 299 1.04 14.15 7.28
C GLY A 299 0.69 14.23 8.77
N SER A 300 -0.43 14.89 9.08
CA SER A 300 -0.92 15.10 10.46
C SER A 300 -1.39 13.82 11.17
N GLN A 301 -1.70 12.77 10.40
CA GLN A 301 -2.17 11.49 10.94
C GLN A 301 -1.03 10.57 11.42
N VAL A 302 0.22 10.92 11.11
CA VAL A 302 1.41 10.15 11.53
C VAL A 302 1.77 10.48 12.97
N ARG A 303 1.81 9.46 13.84
CA ARG A 303 2.12 9.64 15.27
C ARG A 303 3.61 9.48 15.61
N ALA A 304 4.31 8.59 14.91
CA ALA A 304 5.76 8.38 14.99
C ALA A 304 6.19 7.34 13.94
N LEU A 305 6.24 7.72 12.67
CA LEU A 305 6.66 6.84 11.58
C LEU A 305 8.17 6.95 11.38
N GLY A 306 8.88 5.83 11.57
CA GLY A 306 10.26 5.69 11.11
C GLY A 306 10.31 5.20 9.66
N VAL A 307 11.33 5.63 8.91
CA VAL A 307 11.62 5.07 7.59
C VAL A 307 13.09 4.70 7.51
N CYS A 308 13.40 3.46 7.11
CA CYS A 308 14.78 3.00 6.94
C CYS A 308 14.94 2.02 5.78
N GLY A 309 16.18 1.59 5.55
CA GLY A 309 16.50 0.52 4.61
C GLY A 309 16.05 -0.84 5.11
N LEU A 310 15.45 -1.63 4.23
CA LEU A 310 15.23 -3.05 4.45
C LEU A 310 16.54 -3.79 4.10
N PRO A 311 17.07 -4.68 4.97
CA PRO A 311 18.33 -5.33 4.71
C PRO A 311 18.21 -6.35 3.58
N ALA A 312 19.29 -6.52 2.82
CA ALA A 312 19.29 -7.32 1.58
C ALA A 312 18.96 -8.80 1.83
N ASN A 313 19.50 -9.40 2.89
CA ASN A 313 19.22 -10.78 3.28
C ASN A 313 17.72 -11.04 3.51
N GLU A 314 17.03 -10.15 4.22
CA GLU A 314 15.58 -10.28 4.45
C GLU A 314 14.79 -10.06 3.17
N THR A 315 15.26 -9.16 2.31
CA THR A 315 14.63 -8.90 1.01
C THR A 315 14.70 -10.12 0.11
N ASN A 316 15.89 -10.75 0.02
CA ASN A 316 16.11 -11.94 -0.79
C ASN A 316 15.22 -13.08 -0.31
N ALA A 317 15.17 -13.34 1.00
CA ALA A 317 14.31 -14.36 1.58
C ALA A 317 12.81 -14.11 1.28
N VAL A 318 12.37 -12.84 1.31
CA VAL A 318 10.99 -12.49 0.95
C VAL A 318 10.73 -12.72 -0.53
N LEU A 319 11.60 -12.25 -1.43
CA LEU A 319 11.41 -12.40 -2.87
C LEU A 319 11.49 -13.85 -3.35
N GLU A 320 12.38 -14.64 -2.75
CA GLU A 320 12.49 -16.09 -2.95
C GLU A 320 11.21 -16.79 -2.49
N SER A 321 10.73 -16.50 -1.26
CA SER A 321 9.51 -17.11 -0.72
C SER A 321 8.25 -16.82 -1.54
N LEU A 322 8.25 -15.69 -2.24
CA LEU A 322 7.15 -15.25 -3.10
C LEU A 322 7.32 -15.70 -4.56
N GLY A 323 8.45 -16.30 -4.92
CA GLY A 323 8.75 -16.81 -6.27
C GLY A 323 9.07 -15.73 -7.30
N TYR A 324 9.57 -14.57 -6.87
CA TYR A 324 10.04 -13.51 -7.78
C TYR A 324 11.46 -13.74 -8.30
N ILE A 325 12.23 -14.59 -7.61
CA ILE A 325 13.61 -14.94 -7.93
C ILE A 325 13.70 -16.47 -7.92
N ALA A 326 14.50 -17.03 -8.83
CA ALA A 326 14.75 -18.45 -8.89
C ALA A 326 15.83 -18.86 -7.87
N ASN A 327 15.70 -20.06 -7.30
CA ASN A 327 16.76 -20.71 -6.52
C ASN A 327 17.77 -21.40 -7.42
#